data_AF-A0AAD6BLN1-F1
#
_entry.id   AF-A0AAD6BLN1-F1
#
_cell.length_a   1.000
_cell.length_b   1.000
_cell.length_c   1.000
_cell.angle_alpha   90.00
_cell.angle_beta   90.00
_cell.angle_gamma   90.00
#
_symmetry.space_group_name_H-M   'P 1'
#
loop_
_entity.id
_entity.type
_entity.pdbx_description
1 polymer ?
#
loop_
_entity_poly.entity_id
_entity_poly.type
_entity_poly.pdbx_seq_one_letter_code
_entity_poly.pdbx_strand_id
1 'polypeptide(L)'
;MEPDCGRINEEFNRNTSKDLLGTFGAAFDKHVPCLLKLYQARKGAFGQKMEDLLEKLDEQTSDIVSHRKTAALRGLPICVRDDTTKFLLECL
;
A
#
# COMPACT_ATOMS: atom_id res chain seq x y z
N MET A 1 8.34 19.73 -11.08
CA MET A 1 7.85 19.88 -9.70
C MET A 1 6.90 18.73 -9.50
N GLU A 2 7.31 17.68 -8.76
CA GLU A 2 6.39 16.59 -8.45
C GLU A 2 5.26 17.14 -7.57
N PRO A 3 4.00 16.73 -7.79
CA PRO A 3 2.89 17.25 -7.01
C PRO A 3 2.97 16.73 -5.57
N ASP A 4 2.78 17.64 -4.62
CA ASP A 4 2.73 17.34 -3.19
C ASP A 4 1.41 16.64 -2.84
N CYS A 5 1.48 15.38 -2.38
CA CYS A 5 0.32 14.56 -2.00
C CYS A 5 -0.56 15.26 -0.96
N GLY A 6 0.04 16.00 -0.01
CA GLY A 6 -0.70 16.74 1.00
C GLY A 6 -1.61 17.79 0.37
N ARG A 7 -1.06 18.59 -0.54
CA ARG A 7 -1.81 19.60 -1.30
C ARG A 7 -2.89 18.99 -2.19
N ILE A 8 -2.63 17.85 -2.83
CA ILE A 8 -3.67 17.16 -3.62
C ILE A 8 -4.85 16.74 -2.72
N ASN A 9 -4.56 16.13 -1.57
CA ASN A 9 -5.60 15.69 -0.64
C ASN A 9 -6.41 16.86 -0.08
N GLU A 10 -5.74 17.96 0.30
CA GLU A 10 -6.40 19.18 0.78
C GLU A 10 -7.31 19.81 -0.28
N GLU A 11 -6.81 19.98 -1.51
CA GLU A 11 -7.57 20.56 -2.61
C GLU A 11 -8.77 19.67 -3.00
N PHE A 12 -8.58 18.36 -3.01
CA PHE A 12 -9.65 17.39 -3.25
C PHE A 12 -10.72 17.48 -2.16
N ASN A 13 -10.30 17.45 -0.89
CA ASN A 13 -11.21 17.57 0.24
C ASN A 13 -11.97 18.91 0.22
N ARG A 14 -11.30 20.03 -0.10
CA ARG A 14 -11.97 21.33 -0.24
C ARG A 14 -13.05 21.32 -1.32
N ASN A 15 -12.80 20.66 -2.45
CA ASN A 15 -13.72 20.66 -3.58
C ASN A 15 -14.87 19.64 -3.43
N THR A 16 -14.62 18.48 -2.81
CA THR A 16 -15.61 17.38 -2.73
C THR A 16 -16.13 17.12 -1.33
N SER A 17 -15.59 17.78 -0.30
CA SER A 17 -15.84 17.50 1.12
C SER A 17 -15.58 16.04 1.51
N LYS A 18 -14.60 15.39 0.86
CA LYS A 18 -14.22 14.00 1.11
C LYS A 18 -12.76 13.93 1.52
N ASP A 19 -12.50 13.29 2.66
CA ASP A 19 -11.16 12.93 3.09
C ASP A 19 -10.69 11.70 2.29
N LEU A 20 -9.99 11.95 1.19
CA LEU A 20 -9.51 10.90 0.30
C LEU A 20 -8.52 9.99 1.02
N LEU A 21 -7.57 10.59 1.73
CA LEU A 21 -6.51 9.84 2.41
C LEU A 21 -7.06 9.01 3.57
N GLY A 22 -7.91 9.57 4.43
CA GLY A 22 -8.54 8.81 5.51
C GLY A 22 -9.47 7.71 5.00
N THR A 23 -10.23 7.98 3.94
CA THR A 23 -11.09 6.96 3.31
C THR A 23 -10.27 5.82 2.70
N PHE A 24 -9.19 6.17 1.98
CA PHE A 24 -8.26 5.18 1.44
C PHE A 24 -7.62 4.37 2.56
N GLY A 25 -7.07 5.03 3.60
CA GLY A 25 -6.41 4.38 4.72
C GLY A 25 -7.32 3.39 5.45
N ALA A 26 -8.56 3.80 5.73
CA ALA A 26 -9.55 2.92 6.38
C ALA A 26 -9.92 1.70 5.50
N ALA A 27 -10.11 1.91 4.20
CA ALA A 27 -10.38 0.82 3.26
C ALA A 27 -9.17 -0.11 3.13
N PHE A 28 -7.97 0.45 3.02
CA PHE A 28 -6.72 -0.28 2.92
C PHE A 28 -6.51 -1.16 4.15
N ASP A 29 -6.59 -0.59 5.35
CA ASP A 29 -6.46 -1.29 6.63
C ASP A 29 -7.41 -2.49 6.73
N LYS A 30 -8.66 -2.32 6.31
CA LYS A 30 -9.66 -3.39 6.27
C LYS A 30 -9.26 -4.53 5.34
N HIS A 31 -8.54 -4.23 4.24
CA HIS A 31 -8.20 -5.20 3.21
C HIS A 31 -6.76 -5.78 3.30
N VAL A 32 -5.91 -5.27 4.20
CA VAL A 32 -4.55 -5.79 4.43
C VAL A 32 -4.47 -7.32 4.51
N PRO A 33 -5.31 -8.03 5.31
CA PRO A 33 -5.23 -9.48 5.39
C PRO A 33 -5.54 -10.19 4.05
N CYS A 34 -6.45 -9.62 3.27
CA CYS A 34 -6.84 -10.17 1.97
C CYS A 34 -5.74 -9.96 0.93
N LEU A 35 -5.14 -8.77 0.90
CA LEU A 35 -4.01 -8.45 0.02
C LEU A 35 -2.82 -9.38 0.28
N LEU A 36 -2.44 -9.59 1.53
CA LEU A 36 -1.33 -10.49 1.86
C LEU A 36 -1.59 -11.94 1.43
N LYS A 37 -2.83 -12.44 1.58
CA LYS A 37 -3.21 -13.77 1.07
C LYS A 37 -3.15 -13.84 -0.45
N LEU A 38 -3.58 -12.79 -1.14
CA LEU A 38 -3.49 -12.69 -2.60
C LEU A 38 -2.04 -12.73 -3.07
N TYR A 39 -1.16 -11.97 -2.41
CA TYR A 39 0.27 -11.92 -2.73
C TYR A 39 0.92 -13.28 -2.56
N GLN A 40 0.65 -13.96 -1.43
CA GLN A 40 1.09 -15.34 -1.18
C GLN A 40 0.61 -16.30 -2.28
N ALA A 41 -0.68 -16.24 -2.63
CA ALA A 41 -1.29 -17.14 -3.62
C ALA A 41 -0.78 -16.92 -5.05
N ARG A 42 -0.30 -15.71 -5.38
CA ARG A 42 0.13 -15.32 -6.73
C ARG A 42 1.59 -14.88 -6.81
N LYS A 43 2.42 -15.22 -5.81
CA LYS A 43 3.80 -14.72 -5.71
C LYS A 43 4.63 -14.94 -6.99
N GLY A 44 4.55 -16.13 -7.58
CA GLY A 44 5.28 -16.46 -8.82
C GLY A 44 4.79 -15.67 -10.05
N ALA A 45 3.53 -15.21 -10.06
CA ALA A 45 2.99 -14.37 -11.13
C ALA A 45 3.37 -12.89 -10.97
N PHE A 46 3.78 -12.48 -9.77
CA PHE A 46 4.24 -11.14 -9.44
C PHE A 46 5.77 -11.00 -9.49
N GLY A 47 6.47 -12.13 -9.60
CA GLY A 47 7.92 -12.19 -9.79
C GLY A 47 8.72 -11.88 -8.52
N GLN A 48 10.04 -11.79 -8.69
CA GLN A 48 11.01 -11.73 -7.58
C GLN A 48 10.71 -10.62 -6.56
N LYS A 49 10.27 -9.43 -7.01
CA LYS A 49 9.96 -8.30 -6.12
C LYS A 49 8.90 -8.65 -5.07
N MET A 50 7.91 -9.47 -5.43
CA MET A 50 6.88 -9.91 -4.49
C MET A 50 7.40 -11.02 -3.57
N GLU A 51 8.25 -11.90 -4.08
CA GLU A 51 8.87 -12.96 -3.28
C GLU A 51 9.76 -12.36 -2.18
N ASP A 52 10.63 -11.42 -2.53
CA ASP A 52 11.50 -10.71 -1.58
C ASP A 52 10.69 -9.93 -0.52
N LEU A 53 9.53 -9.39 -0.93
CA LEU A 53 8.63 -8.68 -0.01
C LEU A 53 8.00 -9.64 1.00
N LEU A 54 7.56 -10.82 0.57
CA LEU A 54 6.95 -11.82 1.43
C LEU A 54 7.98 -12.47 2.35
N GLU A 55 9.22 -12.68 1.90
CA GLU A 55 10.31 -13.16 2.75
C GLU A 55 10.58 -12.20 3.92
N LYS A 56 10.67 -10.88 3.63
CA LYS A 56 10.81 -9.84 4.66
C LYS A 56 9.61 -9.76 5.59
N LEU A 57 8.42 -10.11 5.11
CA LEU A 57 7.22 -10.15 5.95
C LEU A 57 7.28 -11.28 6.99
N ASP A 58 7.94 -12.39 6.66
CA ASP A 58 8.09 -13.55 7.53
C ASP A 58 9.21 -13.36 8.58
N GLU A 59 10.04 -12.32 8.45
CA GLU A 59 11.03 -11.93 9.46
C GLU A 59 10.37 -11.52 10.79
N GLN A 60 11.04 -11.82 11.90
CA GLN A 60 10.57 -11.46 13.24
C GLN A 60 10.56 -9.93 13.41
N THR A 61 9.41 -9.40 13.87
CA THR A 61 9.22 -7.96 14.13
C THR A 61 8.55 -7.74 15.48
N SER A 62 8.86 -6.61 16.12
CA SER A 62 8.22 -6.18 17.36
C SER A 62 6.81 -5.60 17.14
N ASP A 63 6.51 -5.13 15.93
CA ASP A 63 5.20 -4.59 15.55
C ASP A 63 4.65 -5.30 14.31
N ILE A 64 3.93 -6.39 14.56
CA ILE A 64 3.32 -7.23 13.53
C ILE A 64 2.28 -6.46 12.72
N VAL A 65 1.56 -5.51 13.34
CA VAL A 65 0.46 -4.79 12.67
C VAL A 65 1.04 -3.82 11.65
N SER A 66 1.98 -2.98 12.07
CA SER A 66 2.65 -2.03 11.18
C SER A 66 3.44 -2.72 10.07
N HIS A 67 4.12 -3.82 10.40
CA HIS A 67 4.87 -4.61 9.42
C HIS A 67 3.97 -5.17 8.31
N ARG A 68 2.82 -5.74 8.69
CA ARG A 68 1.82 -6.26 7.72
C ARG A 68 1.22 -5.17 6.85
N LYS A 69 0.89 -4.01 7.44
CA LYS A 69 0.38 -2.84 6.69
C LYS A 69 1.41 -2.36 5.67
N THR A 70 2.66 -2.21 6.10
CA THR A 70 3.77 -1.77 5.25
C THR A 70 4.00 -2.74 4.09
N ALA A 71 4.01 -4.06 4.36
CA ALA A 71 4.15 -5.06 3.32
C ALA A 71 2.95 -5.04 2.34
N ALA A 72 1.73 -4.94 2.87
CA ALA A 72 0.54 -4.84 2.02
C ALA A 72 0.60 -3.62 1.08
N LEU A 73 1.13 -2.49 1.57
CA LEU A 73 1.19 -1.23 0.84
C LEU A 73 2.27 -1.30 -0.24
N ARG A 74 3.45 -1.82 0.10
CA ARG A 74 4.56 -2.02 -0.86
C ARG A 74 4.24 -3.06 -1.93
N GLY A 75 3.42 -4.07 -1.61
CA GLY A 75 3.01 -5.09 -2.57
C GLY A 75 1.88 -4.66 -3.50
N LEU A 76 1.09 -3.64 -3.13
CA LEU A 76 -0.09 -3.22 -3.89
C LEU A 76 0.25 -2.80 -5.34
N PRO A 77 1.26 -1.95 -5.60
CA PRO A 77 1.67 -1.58 -6.95
C PRO A 77 2.16 -2.76 -7.79
N ILE A 78 2.89 -3.69 -7.16
CA ILE A 78 3.37 -4.92 -7.81
C ILE A 78 2.16 -5.75 -8.29
N CYS A 79 1.12 -5.83 -7.46
CA CYS A 79 -0.10 -6.56 -7.77
C CYS A 79 -0.91 -5.91 -8.91
N VAL A 80 -1.04 -4.58 -8.92
CA VAL A 80 -1.78 -3.85 -9.97
C VAL A 80 -0.96 -3.61 -11.24
N ARG A 81 0.33 -3.97 -11.23
CA ARG A 81 1.30 -3.73 -12.33
C ARG A 81 1.39 -2.26 -12.71
N ASP A 82 1.31 -1.40 -11.70
CA ASP A 82 1.39 0.04 -11.86
C ASP A 82 2.63 0.55 -11.13
N ASP A 83 3.33 1.52 -11.72
CA ASP A 83 4.59 2.06 -11.18
C ASP A 83 4.35 3.16 -10.12
N THR A 84 3.10 3.32 -9.69
CA THR A 84 2.63 4.26 -8.66
C THR A 84 3.11 3.93 -7.25
N THR A 85 4.04 2.99 -7.07
CA THR A 85 4.63 2.61 -5.77
C THR A 85 5.16 3.80 -5.00
N LYS A 86 5.93 4.66 -5.68
CA LYS A 86 6.54 5.84 -5.08
C LYS A 86 5.46 6.83 -4.65
N PHE A 87 4.47 7.06 -5.50
CA PHE A 87 3.36 7.97 -5.22
C PHE A 87 2.49 7.52 -4.04
N LEU A 88 2.13 6.25 -3.97
CA LEU A 88 1.32 5.72 -2.86
C LEU A 88 2.07 5.77 -1.53
N LEU A 89 3.37 5.49 -1.52
CA LEU A 89 4.20 5.55 -0.32
C LEU A 89 4.50 6.99 0.14
N GLU A 90 4.51 7.97 -0.77
CA GLU A 90 4.69 9.38 -0.42
C GLU A 90 3.40 10.03 0.09
N CYS A 91 2.24 9.44 -0.24
CA CYS A 91 0.94 9.93 0.17
C CYS A 91 0.47 9.42 1.55
N LEU A 92 1.08 8.38 2.13
CA LEU A 92 0.65 7.66 3.35
C LEU A 92 1.71 7.64 4.43
#